data_AF-A0A937KYQ0-F1
#
_entry.id   AF-A0A937KYQ0-F1
#
_cell.length_a   1.000
_cell.length_b   1.000
_cell.length_c   1.000
_cell.angle_alpha   90.00
_cell.angle_beta   90.00
_cell.angle_gamma   90.00
#
_symmetry.space_group_name_H-M   'P 1'
#
loop_
_entity.id
_entity.type
_entity.pdbx_description
1 polymer ?
#
loop_
_entity_poly.entity_id
_entity_poly.type
_entity_poly.pdbx_seq_one_letter_code
_entity_poly.pdbx_strand_id
1 'polypeptide(L)'
;MEKNIMTQKQMSDFLFDVNLINASRGFQNKSNYNYFAIRDSNLFKKHKIDCLTFVLSNDYYTKNPKLYLKIYDRISEQIKKIKDSVNNSNN
;
A
#
# COMPACT_ATOMS: atom_id res chain seq x y z
N MET A 1 -25.59 -4.14 -2.43
CA MET A 1 -24.40 -3.34 -2.75
C MET A 1 -23.25 -4.31 -2.98
N GLU A 2 -22.79 -4.43 -4.22
CA GLU A 2 -21.55 -5.17 -4.50
C GLU A 2 -20.41 -4.47 -3.77
N LYS A 3 -19.65 -5.21 -2.97
CA LYS A 3 -18.44 -4.68 -2.35
C LYS A 3 -17.41 -4.54 -3.47
N ASN A 4 -17.14 -3.32 -3.90
CA ASN A 4 -16.01 -3.04 -4.78
C ASN A 4 -14.71 -3.25 -3.98
N ILE A 5 -14.20 -4.48 -3.97
CA ILE A 5 -12.97 -4.87 -3.28
C ILE A 5 -11.82 -4.77 -4.28
N MET A 6 -10.77 -4.04 -3.88
CA MET A 6 -9.52 -3.95 -4.64
C MET A 6 -8.94 -5.35 -4.87
N THR A 7 -8.47 -5.62 -6.09
CA THR A 7 -7.67 -6.81 -6.37
C THR A 7 -6.40 -6.84 -5.53
N GLN A 8 -5.77 -8.01 -5.35
CA GLN A 8 -4.51 -8.11 -4.60
C GLN A 8 -3.41 -7.21 -5.19
N LYS A 9 -3.39 -7.04 -6.52
CA LYS A 9 -2.47 -6.13 -7.20
C LYS A 9 -2.76 -4.67 -6.86
N GLN A 10 -4.02 -4.24 -6.98
CA GLN A 10 -4.39 -2.86 -6.60
C GLN A 10 -4.04 -2.58 -5.14
N MET A 11 -4.33 -3.52 -4.24
CA MET A 11 -4.03 -3.36 -2.81
C MET A 11 -2.52 -3.33 -2.56
N SER A 12 -1.72 -4.19 -3.22
CA SER A 12 -0.25 -4.18 -3.08
C SER A 12 0.37 -2.89 -3.60
N ASP A 13 -0.08 -2.39 -4.75
CA ASP A 13 0.45 -1.17 -5.36
C ASP A 13 0.09 0.06 -4.49
N PHE A 14 -1.13 0.11 -3.96
CA PHE A 14 -1.57 1.18 -3.07
C PHE A 14 -0.81 1.18 -1.73
N LEU A 15 -0.70 0.02 -1.07
CA LEU A 15 0.05 -0.14 0.18
C LEU A 15 1.54 0.15 -0.01
N PHE A 16 2.13 -0.22 -1.14
CA PHE A 16 3.52 0.12 -1.44
C PHE A 16 3.74 1.63 -1.41
N ASP A 17 2.92 2.41 -2.14
CA ASP A 17 3.02 3.86 -2.16
C ASP A 17 2.77 4.50 -0.78
N VAL A 18 1.79 4.00 -0.02
CA VAL A 18 1.54 4.46 1.34
C VAL A 18 2.79 4.28 2.22
N ASN A 19 3.37 3.08 2.20
CA ASN A 19 4.56 2.79 3.00
C ASN A 19 5.76 3.62 2.55
N LEU A 20 5.92 3.84 1.25
CA LEU A 20 6.99 4.68 0.71
C LEU A 20 6.85 6.14 1.16
N ILE A 21 5.64 6.71 1.08
CA ILE A 21 5.34 8.06 1.57
C ILE A 21 5.57 8.18 3.08
N ASN A 22 5.20 7.16 3.85
CA ASN A 22 5.43 7.14 5.29
C ASN A 22 6.91 7.05 5.62
N ALA A 23 7.68 6.23 4.89
CA ALA A 23 9.12 6.11 5.05
C ALA A 23 9.86 7.41 4.67
N SER A 24 9.43 8.11 3.61
CA SER A 24 10.08 9.33 3.13
C SER A 24 9.92 10.54 4.06
N ARG A 25 8.86 10.57 4.87
CA ARG A 25 8.62 11.60 5.89
C ARG A 25 9.58 11.51 7.09
N GLY A 26 10.49 10.53 7.10
CA GLY A 26 11.28 10.16 8.27
C GLY A 26 10.40 9.45 9.29
N PHE A 27 10.93 8.46 9.98
CA PHE A 27 10.19 7.66 10.97
C PHE A 27 9.86 8.52 12.22
N GLN A 28 8.91 9.45 12.11
CA GLN A 28 8.28 10.09 13.25
C GLN A 28 7.17 9.13 13.68
N ASN A 29 7.49 8.28 14.66
CA ASN A 29 6.54 7.33 15.26
C ASN A 29 5.49 8.10 16.08
N LYS A 30 4.67 8.92 15.40
CA LYS A 30 3.48 9.52 15.94
C LYS A 30 2.39 8.50 15.70
N SER A 31 2.08 7.72 16.73
CA SER A 31 1.01 6.70 16.80
C SER A 31 -0.36 7.13 16.26
N ASN A 32 -0.53 8.41 15.87
CA ASN A 32 -1.74 8.99 15.33
C ASN A 32 -1.78 9.12 13.79
N TYR A 33 -0.69 8.86 13.07
CA TYR A 33 -0.75 8.69 11.60
C TYR A 33 -1.10 7.23 11.27
N ASN A 34 -2.27 6.83 11.74
CA ASN A 34 -2.93 5.62 11.26
C ASN A 34 -3.05 5.72 9.75
N TYR A 35 -3.04 4.58 9.06
CA TYR A 35 -3.22 4.44 7.62
C TYR A 35 -4.38 5.31 7.04
N PHE A 36 -5.36 5.66 7.87
CA PHE A 36 -6.52 6.52 7.60
C PHE A 36 -6.26 8.04 7.62
N ALA A 37 -5.08 8.50 8.07
CA ALA A 37 -4.67 9.90 8.06
C ALA A 37 -4.18 10.36 6.68
N ILE A 38 -4.11 9.43 5.71
CA ILE A 38 -3.83 9.75 4.32
C ILE A 38 -5.10 10.37 3.73
N ARG A 39 -5.28 11.67 3.96
CA ARG A 39 -6.20 12.52 3.18
C ARG A 39 -5.52 13.02 1.90
N ASP A 40 -4.61 12.22 1.37
CA ASP A 40 -3.91 12.56 0.14
C ASP A 40 -4.79 12.21 -1.04
N SER A 41 -5.63 13.17 -1.46
CA SER A 41 -6.50 13.01 -2.62
C SER A 41 -5.71 12.63 -3.88
N ASN A 42 -4.42 12.96 -3.97
CA ASN A 42 -3.59 12.61 -5.12
C ASN A 42 -3.19 11.14 -5.11
N LEU A 43 -3.00 10.53 -3.94
CA LEU A 43 -2.76 9.08 -3.83
C LEU A 43 -3.98 8.29 -4.31
N PHE A 44 -5.18 8.64 -3.82
CA PHE A 44 -6.43 8.00 -4.26
C PHE A 44 -6.67 8.19 -5.76
N LYS A 45 -6.42 9.39 -6.29
CA LYS A 45 -6.48 9.67 -7.74
C LYS A 45 -5.48 8.83 -8.53
N LYS A 46 -4.22 8.71 -8.08
CA LYS A 46 -3.17 7.89 -8.73
C LYS A 46 -3.62 6.45 -8.92
N HIS A 47 -4.24 5.87 -7.89
CA HIS A 47 -4.70 4.49 -7.88
C HIS A 47 -6.13 4.29 -8.41
N LYS A 48 -6.82 5.38 -8.79
CA LYS A 48 -8.20 5.36 -9.29
C LYS A 48 -9.17 4.65 -8.33
N ILE A 49 -9.02 4.90 -7.03
CA ILE A 49 -9.89 4.38 -5.98
C ILE A 49 -10.37 5.51 -5.07
N ASP A 50 -11.41 5.27 -4.28
CA ASP A 50 -11.86 6.16 -3.22
C ASP A 50 -11.58 5.60 -1.81
N CYS A 51 -11.77 6.43 -0.79
CA CYS A 51 -11.54 6.05 0.61
C CYS A 51 -12.42 4.86 1.03
N LEU A 52 -13.67 4.80 0.56
CA LEU A 52 -14.61 3.74 0.95
C LEU A 52 -14.16 2.38 0.39
N THR A 53 -13.77 2.36 -0.89
CA THR A 53 -13.19 1.21 -1.59
C THR A 53 -11.98 0.68 -0.83
N PHE A 54 -11.07 1.57 -0.40
CA PHE A 54 -9.91 1.17 0.38
C PHE A 54 -10.31 0.59 1.76
N VAL A 55 -11.17 1.27 2.53
CA VAL A 55 -11.60 0.81 3.86
C VAL A 55 -12.24 -0.57 3.81
N LEU A 56 -13.14 -0.79 2.84
CA LEU A 56 -13.81 -2.08 2.63
C LEU A 56 -12.82 -3.18 2.21
N SER A 57 -11.85 -2.84 1.35
CA SER A 57 -10.80 -3.77 0.93
C SER A 57 -9.87 -4.14 2.08
N ASN A 58 -9.48 -3.17 2.90
CA ASN A 58 -8.65 -3.40 4.08
C ASN A 58 -9.38 -4.29 5.11
N ASP A 59 -10.67 -4.03 5.37
CA ASP A 59 -11.49 -4.89 6.22
C ASP A 59 -11.58 -6.33 5.67
N TYR A 60 -11.76 -6.47 4.35
CA TYR A 60 -11.78 -7.77 3.69
C TYR A 60 -10.44 -8.52 3.85
N TYR A 61 -9.31 -7.90 3.51
CA TYR A 61 -8.02 -8.59 3.53
C TYR A 61 -7.52 -8.88 4.95
N THR A 62 -7.78 -8.02 5.93
CA THR A 62 -7.42 -8.28 7.33
C THR A 62 -8.15 -9.50 7.92
N LYS A 63 -9.38 -9.78 7.46
CA LYS A 63 -10.13 -11.00 7.80
C LYS A 63 -9.68 -12.24 7.01
N ASN A 64 -8.82 -12.09 6.01
CA ASN A 64 -8.35 -13.15 5.12
C ASN A 64 -6.80 -13.22 5.08
N PRO A 65 -6.15 -13.69 6.16
CA PRO A 65 -4.70 -13.56 6.37
C PRO A 65 -3.86 -14.20 5.27
N LYS A 66 -4.28 -15.34 4.70
CA LYS A 66 -3.57 -15.99 3.57
C LYS A 66 -3.55 -15.12 2.32
N LEU A 67 -4.62 -14.38 2.04
CA LEU A 67 -4.66 -13.45 0.91
C LEU A 67 -3.86 -12.19 1.22
N TYR A 68 -3.87 -11.75 2.47
CA TYR A 68 -3.13 -10.57 2.89
C TYR A 68 -1.62 -10.80 2.87
N LEU A 69 -1.16 -12.00 3.23
CA LEU A 69 0.24 -12.39 3.09
C LEU A 69 0.72 -12.25 1.63
N LYS A 70 -0.06 -12.74 0.66
CA LYS A 70 0.25 -12.58 -0.78
C LYS A 70 0.33 -11.13 -1.26
N ILE A 71 -0.31 -10.20 -0.55
CA ILE A 71 -0.20 -8.76 -0.84
C ILE A 71 1.15 -8.25 -0.34
N TYR A 72 1.56 -8.61 0.88
CA TYR A 72 2.86 -8.23 1.44
C TYR A 72 4.05 -8.90 0.74
N ASP A 73 3.89 -10.13 0.24
CA ASP A 73 4.90 -10.78 -0.60
C ASP A 73 5.18 -9.94 -1.86
N ARG A 74 4.13 -9.47 -2.55
CA ARG A 74 4.26 -8.59 -3.72
C ARG A 74 4.88 -7.23 -3.38
N ILE A 75 4.58 -6.66 -2.22
CA ILE A 75 5.23 -5.42 -1.75
C ILE A 75 6.73 -5.67 -1.55
N SER A 76 7.09 -6.80 -0.95
CA SER A 76 8.48 -7.19 -0.71
C SER A 76 9.26 -7.38 -2.02
N GLU A 77 8.63 -7.99 -3.02
CA GLU A 77 9.19 -8.11 -4.37
C GLU A 77 9.42 -6.74 -5.03
N GLN A 78 8.49 -5.79 -4.88
CA GLN A 78 8.64 -4.42 -5.40
C GLN A 78 9.83 -3.70 -4.76
N ILE A 79 9.96 -3.79 -3.43
CA ILE A 79 11.10 -3.23 -2.68
C ILE A 79 12.41 -3.84 -3.18
N LYS A 80 12.45 -5.17 -3.35
CA LYS A 80 13.64 -5.87 -3.85
C LYS A 80 14.04 -5.37 -5.23
N LYS A 81 13.09 -5.25 -6.17
CA LYS A 81 13.36 -4.75 -7.54
C LYS A 81 13.98 -3.35 -7.52
N ILE A 82 13.48 -2.46 -6.67
CA ILE A 82 14.03 -1.11 -6.52
C ILE A 82 15.45 -1.17 -5.96
N LYS A 83 15.69 -1.96 -4.92
CA LYS A 83 17.02 -2.14 -4.33
C LYS A 83 18.03 -2.67 -5.35
N ASP A 84 17.66 -3.70 -6.09
CA ASP A 84 18.50 -4.31 -7.12
C ASP A 84 18.79 -3.30 -8.24
N SER A 85 17.78 -2.53 -8.67
CA SER A 85 17.96 -1.45 -9.65
C SER A 85 18.93 -0.37 -9.17
N VAL A 86 18.88 0.03 -7.90
CA VAL A 86 19.81 1.04 -7.35
C VAL A 86 21.22 0.49 -7.26
N ASN A 87 21.40 -0.75 -6.81
CA ASN A 87 22.73 -1.36 -6.70
C ASN A 87 23.39 -1.59 -8.06
N ASN A 88 22.62 -2.01 -9.06
CA ASN A 88 23.13 -2.27 -10.41
C ASN A 88 23.50 -0.99 -11.16
N SER A 89 22.86 0.14 -10.87
CA SER A 89 23.22 1.45 -11.47
C SER A 89 24.50 2.05 -10.90
N ASN A 90 25.03 1.51 -9.80
CA ASN A 90 26.25 1.97 -9.14
C ASN A 90 27.50 1.12 -9.50
N ASN A 91 27.35 0.16 -10.42
CA ASN A 91 28.42 -0.65 -11.02
C ASN A 91 28.58 -0.30 -12.50
#